data_AF-A0A0J1BNT5-F1
#
_entry.id   AF-A0A0J1BNT5-F1
#
_cell.length_a   1.000
_cell.length_b   1.000
_cell.length_c   1.000
_cell.angle_alpha   90.00
_cell.angle_beta   90.00
_cell.angle_gamma   90.00
#
_symmetry.space_group_name_H-M   'P 1'
#
loop_
_entity.id
_entity.type
_entity.pdbx_description
1 polymer ?
#
loop_
_entity_poly.entity_id
_entity_poly.type
_entity_poly.pdbx_seq_one_letter_code
_entity_poly.pdbx_strand_id
1 'polypeptide(L)'
;MTYTVIARSADSRLLGAATASCSLAVGNAVPALVPTAGVVASQAWTNRRLRYEMLRTLHHGGTAEEAIAGLADADRDLALRQVAALPVAGPGAHLTGSLCTPWAGDRGHRLAH
;
A
#
# COMPACT_ATOMS: atom_id res chain seq x y z
N MET A 1 -0.12 14.82 -8.18
CA MET A 1 -1.40 14.31 -7.67
C MET A 1 -1.50 12.83 -7.98
N THR A 2 -1.73 11.97 -6.98
CA THR A 2 -1.89 10.52 -7.15
C THR A 2 -2.91 9.99 -6.14
N TYR A 3 -3.85 9.15 -6.60
CA TYR A 3 -4.78 8.43 -5.74
C TYR A 3 -4.70 6.96 -6.05
N THR A 4 -4.73 6.13 -5.02
CA THR A 4 -4.72 4.67 -5.16
C THR A 4 -5.80 4.08 -4.27
N VAL A 5 -6.58 3.15 -4.82
CA VAL A 5 -7.49 2.28 -4.09
C VAL A 5 -6.95 0.87 -4.18
N ILE A 6 -6.84 0.20 -3.05
CA ILE A 6 -6.56 -1.24 -2.97
C ILE A 6 -7.75 -1.92 -2.29
N ALA A 7 -8.14 -3.09 -2.80
CA ALA A 7 -9.34 -3.78 -2.33
C ALA A 7 -9.18 -5.30 -2.39
N ARG A 8 -9.95 -5.96 -1.53
CA ARG A 8 -10.14 -7.41 -1.49
C ARG A 8 -11.64 -7.69 -1.56
N SER A 9 -12.06 -8.67 -2.34
CA SER A 9 -13.45 -9.12 -2.36
C SER A 9 -13.86 -9.69 -1.00
N ALA A 10 -15.17 -9.69 -0.69
CA ALA A 10 -15.67 -10.21 0.59
C ALA A 10 -15.32 -11.70 0.81
N ASP A 11 -15.33 -12.50 -0.26
CA ASP A 11 -14.92 -13.91 -0.25
C ASP A 11 -13.39 -14.12 -0.28
N SER A 12 -12.61 -13.03 -0.30
CA SER A 12 -11.14 -13.01 -0.35
C SER A 12 -10.53 -13.73 -1.57
N ARG A 13 -11.31 -13.98 -2.62
CA ARG A 13 -10.84 -14.63 -3.86
C ARG A 13 -10.20 -13.66 -4.86
N LEU A 14 -10.52 -12.37 -4.75
CA LEU A 14 -10.02 -11.34 -5.65
C LEU A 14 -9.30 -10.25 -4.86
N LEU A 15 -8.16 -9.83 -5.40
CA LEU A 15 -7.42 -8.66 -4.99
C LEU A 15 -7.34 -7.68 -6.16
N GLY A 16 -7.47 -6.40 -5.88
CA GLY A 16 -7.45 -5.36 -6.90
C GLY A 16 -6.75 -4.09 -6.45
N ALA A 17 -6.17 -3.38 -7.42
CA ALA A 17 -5.63 -2.03 -7.24
C ALA A 17 -6.02 -1.16 -8.42
N ALA A 18 -6.37 0.10 -8.16
CA ALA A 18 -6.58 1.13 -9.16
C ALA A 18 -5.83 2.39 -8.74
N THR A 19 -5.04 2.97 -9.65
CA THR A 19 -4.26 4.18 -9.40
C THR A 19 -4.50 5.21 -10.50
N ALA A 20 -4.76 6.46 -10.11
CA ALA A 20 -4.88 7.61 -11.00
C ALA A 20 -3.81 8.66 -10.64
N SER A 21 -3.10 9.19 -11.63
CA SER A 21 -2.06 10.21 -11.43
C SER A 21 -1.85 11.07 -12.67
N CYS A 22 -1.27 12.26 -12.49
CA CYS A 22 -0.76 13.09 -13.58
C CYS A 22 0.66 12.66 -14.04
N SER A 23 1.21 11.60 -13.47
CA SER A 23 2.49 11.00 -13.85
C SER A 23 2.28 9.81 -14.79
N LEU A 24 3.15 9.67 -15.79
CA LEU A 24 3.11 8.57 -16.75
C LEU A 24 3.47 7.23 -16.07
N ALA A 25 2.88 6.14 -16.57
CA ALA A 25 3.16 4.76 -16.14
C ALA A 25 2.94 4.48 -14.64
N VAL A 26 1.99 5.19 -14.01
CA VAL A 26 1.74 5.09 -12.56
C VAL A 26 1.37 3.66 -12.10
N GLY A 27 0.69 2.88 -12.95
CA GLY A 27 0.32 1.49 -12.64
C GLY A 27 1.50 0.56 -12.42
N ASN A 28 2.66 0.83 -13.02
CA ASN A 28 3.89 0.06 -12.77
C ASN A 28 4.63 0.55 -11.52
N ALA A 29 4.53 1.85 -11.24
CA ALA A 29 5.31 2.49 -10.19
C ALA A 29 4.70 2.33 -8.80
N VAL A 30 3.38 2.42 -8.68
CA VAL A 30 2.69 2.64 -7.40
C VAL A 30 2.15 1.36 -6.76
N PRO A 31 1.23 0.61 -7.40
CA PRO A 31 0.72 -0.63 -6.81
C PRO A 31 1.64 -1.82 -7.09
N ALA A 32 1.58 -2.84 -6.24
CA ALA A 32 2.07 -4.19 -6.50
C ALA A 32 1.16 -5.20 -5.81
N LEU A 33 1.11 -6.42 -6.33
CA LEU A 33 0.21 -7.46 -5.84
C LEU A 33 0.87 -8.83 -6.00
N VAL A 34 0.72 -9.66 -4.98
CA VAL A 34 1.01 -11.10 -5.03
C VAL A 34 -0.24 -11.83 -4.54
N PRO A 35 -0.88 -12.69 -5.37
CA PRO A 35 -2.19 -13.27 -5.06
C PRO A 35 -2.26 -14.01 -3.72
N THR A 36 -1.14 -14.58 -3.26
CA THR A 36 -1.04 -15.34 -2.01
C THR A 36 -0.62 -14.51 -0.80
N ALA A 37 -0.18 -13.25 -0.99
CA ALA A 37 0.31 -12.40 0.09
C ALA A 37 -0.59 -11.17 0.31
N GLY A 38 -0.92 -10.43 -0.76
CA GLY A 38 -1.74 -9.24 -0.66
C GLY A 38 -1.49 -8.23 -1.78
N VAL A 39 -2.03 -7.04 -1.59
CA VAL A 39 -1.88 -5.88 -2.47
C VAL A 39 -1.32 -4.70 -1.66
N VAL A 40 -0.37 -3.98 -2.24
CA VAL A 40 0.33 -2.87 -1.59
C VAL A 40 0.47 -1.69 -2.54
N ALA A 41 0.68 -0.50 -2.00
CA ALA A 41 0.95 0.71 -2.75
C ALA A 41 2.05 1.55 -2.08
N SER A 42 2.93 2.14 -2.90
CA SER A 42 3.84 3.22 -2.49
C SER A 42 3.67 4.38 -3.47
N GLN A 43 3.30 5.56 -2.96
CA GLN A 43 3.05 6.77 -3.74
C GLN A 43 3.67 8.01 -3.07
N ALA A 44 3.26 9.20 -3.51
CA ALA A 44 3.97 10.47 -3.28
C ALA A 44 5.37 10.43 -3.88
N TRP A 45 6.43 10.53 -3.08
CA TRP A 45 7.79 10.24 -3.56
C TRP A 45 7.98 8.72 -3.66
N THR A 46 7.45 8.16 -4.74
CA THR A 46 7.30 6.71 -4.94
C THR A 46 8.63 5.98 -4.79
N ASN A 47 8.65 4.96 -3.93
CA ASN A 47 9.80 4.07 -3.77
C ASN A 47 9.35 2.62 -4.01
N ARG A 48 9.70 2.08 -5.18
CA ARG A 48 9.27 0.73 -5.60
C ARG A 48 9.77 -0.37 -4.68
N ARG A 49 10.91 -0.17 -3.99
CA ARG A 49 11.47 -1.14 -3.04
C ARG A 49 10.54 -1.37 -1.85
N LEU A 50 9.83 -0.33 -1.39
CA LEU A 50 8.90 -0.45 -0.25
C LEU A 50 7.77 -1.43 -0.52
N ARG A 51 7.33 -1.53 -1.79
CA ARG A 51 6.33 -2.54 -2.19
C ARG A 51 6.85 -3.96 -2.00
N TYR A 52 8.11 -4.20 -2.36
CA TYR A 52 8.75 -5.50 -2.17
C TYR A 52 8.87 -5.85 -0.69
N GLU A 53 9.33 -4.91 0.14
CA GLU A 53 9.47 -5.14 1.58
C GLU A 53 8.12 -5.44 2.25
N MET A 54 7.08 -4.67 1.93
CA MET A 54 5.74 -4.96 2.45
C MET A 54 5.24 -6.33 1.99
N LEU A 55 5.33 -6.65 0.68
CA LEU A 55 4.90 -7.95 0.17
C LEU A 55 5.69 -9.12 0.75
N ARG A 56 6.99 -8.93 1.02
CA ARG A 56 7.84 -9.92 1.69
C ARG A 56 7.34 -10.20 3.10
N THR A 57 7.05 -9.16 3.89
CA THR A 57 6.47 -9.31 5.23
C THR A 57 5.13 -10.04 5.18
N LEU A 58 4.23 -9.62 4.28
CA LEU A 58 2.92 -10.28 4.12
C LEU A 58 3.06 -11.74 3.67
N HIS A 59 4.01 -12.05 2.79
CA HIS A 59 4.27 -13.41 2.32
C HIS A 59 4.74 -14.33 3.45
N HIS A 60 5.44 -13.80 4.45
CA HIS A 60 5.86 -14.53 5.65
C HIS A 60 4.79 -14.55 6.75
N GLY A 61 3.56 -14.12 6.46
CA GLY A 61 2.44 -14.16 7.41
C GLY A 61 2.36 -12.96 8.35
N GLY A 62 3.18 -11.93 8.12
CA GLY A 62 3.10 -10.69 8.88
C GLY A 62 1.85 -9.87 8.57
N THR A 63 1.48 -9.01 9.51
CA THR A 63 0.34 -8.08 9.40
C THR A 63 0.66 -6.88 8.52
N ALA A 64 -0.37 -6.13 8.12
CA ALA A 64 -0.20 -4.89 7.35
C ALA A 64 0.55 -3.84 8.17
N GLU A 65 0.28 -3.77 9.47
CA GLU A 65 0.92 -2.87 10.42
C GLU A 65 2.41 -3.21 10.56
N GLU A 66 2.77 -4.48 10.71
CA GLU A 66 4.17 -4.94 10.74
C GLU A 66 4.89 -4.61 9.42
N ALA A 67 4.21 -4.83 8.29
CA ALA A 67 4.74 -4.51 6.97
C ALA A 67 5.08 -3.01 6.82
N ILE A 68 4.23 -2.12 7.35
CA ILE A 68 4.45 -0.67 7.32
C ILE A 68 5.51 -0.24 8.36
N ALA A 69 5.46 -0.79 9.58
CA ALA A 69 6.41 -0.47 10.64
C ALA A 69 7.84 -0.81 10.23
N GLY A 70 8.04 -1.97 9.58
CA GLY A 70 9.35 -2.39 9.09
C GLY A 70 9.95 -1.50 7.98
N LEU A 71 9.17 -0.58 7.39
CA LEU A 71 9.70 0.32 6.37
C LEU A 71 10.63 1.40 6.95
N ALA A 72 10.53 1.71 8.24
CA ALA A 72 11.40 2.70 8.90
C ALA A 72 12.88 2.34 8.79
N ASP A 73 13.19 1.03 8.78
CA ASP A 73 14.55 0.52 8.58
C ASP A 73 14.97 0.52 7.09
N ALA A 74 13.99 0.44 6.18
CA ALA A 74 14.22 0.35 4.75
C ALA A 74 14.38 1.71 4.05
N ASP A 75 13.80 2.78 4.60
CA ASP A 75 13.76 4.11 3.98
C ASP A 75 13.74 5.23 5.02
N ARG A 76 14.87 5.95 5.11
CA ARG A 76 15.06 7.07 6.03
C ARG A 76 14.18 8.27 5.71
N ASP A 77 13.62 8.32 4.50
CA ASP A 77 12.78 9.40 4.02
C ASP A 77 11.29 9.03 4.05
N LEU A 78 10.87 8.15 4.98
CA LEU A 78 9.48 7.71 5.11
C LEU A 78 8.48 8.88 5.22
N ALA A 79 8.92 10.01 5.77
CA ALA A 79 8.13 11.23 5.87
C ALA A 79 7.69 11.80 4.49
N LEU A 80 8.40 11.47 3.40
CA LEU A 80 8.05 11.86 2.02
C LEU A 80 7.15 10.83 1.31
N ARG A 81 6.84 9.71 1.97
CA ARG A 81 6.13 8.57 1.37
C ARG A 81 4.70 8.51 1.82
N GLN A 82 3.84 7.99 0.95
CA GLN A 82 2.52 7.49 1.34
C GLN A 82 2.42 6.03 0.94
N VAL A 83 2.11 5.14 1.88
CA VAL A 83 2.11 3.69 1.69
C VAL A 83 0.82 3.07 2.21
N ALA A 84 0.41 1.96 1.60
CA ALA A 84 -0.71 1.16 2.06
C ALA A 84 -0.45 -0.32 1.80
N ALA A 85 -0.96 -1.18 2.68
CA ALA A 85 -0.88 -2.63 2.57
C ALA A 85 -2.23 -3.25 2.93
N LEU A 86 -2.67 -4.22 2.12
CA LEU A 86 -3.84 -5.03 2.36
C LEU A 86 -3.49 -6.51 2.14
N PRO A 87 -3.36 -7.32 3.21
CA PRO A 87 -3.09 -8.74 3.12
C PRO A 87 -4.25 -9.52 2.50
N VAL A 88 -3.99 -10.75 2.05
CA VAL A 88 -5.02 -11.70 1.62
C VAL A 88 -6.05 -12.01 2.70
N ALA A 89 -5.67 -11.92 3.98
CA ALA A 89 -6.55 -12.11 5.12
C ALA A 89 -6.19 -11.11 6.23
N GLY A 90 -7.18 -10.68 7.00
CA GLY A 90 -6.98 -9.67 8.05
C GLY A 90 -7.19 -8.22 7.57
N PRO A 91 -6.96 -7.24 8.47
CA PRO A 91 -7.10 -5.82 8.20
C PRO A 91 -5.97 -5.30 7.30
N GLY A 92 -6.23 -4.18 6.63
CA GLY A 92 -5.20 -3.40 5.93
C GLY A 92 -4.74 -2.22 6.79
N ALA A 93 -3.57 -1.69 6.45
CA ALA A 93 -2.97 -0.54 7.11
C ALA A 93 -2.44 0.45 6.07
N HIS A 94 -2.21 1.69 6.49
CA HIS A 94 -1.63 2.75 5.66
C HIS A 94 -0.81 3.70 6.52
N LEU A 95 0.10 4.44 5.88
CA LEU A 95 0.85 5.51 6.50
C LEU A 95 1.05 6.65 5.50
N THR A 96 0.74 7.86 5.95
CA THR A 96 0.97 9.10 5.22
C THR A 96 2.08 9.86 5.93
N GLY A 97 3.24 10.00 5.29
CA GLY A 97 4.38 10.73 5.84
C GLY A 97 4.07 12.22 6.00
N SER A 98 4.64 12.84 7.05
CA SER A 98 4.36 14.23 7.44
C SER A 98 4.80 15.30 6.43
N LEU A 99 5.67 14.95 5.48
CA LEU A 99 6.13 15.82 4.40
C LEU A 99 5.39 15.55 3.07
N CYS A 100 4.34 14.71 3.08
CA CYS A 100 3.44 14.60 1.95
C CYS A 100 2.60 15.88 1.81
N THR A 101 2.36 16.34 0.58
CA THR A 101 1.55 17.54 0.32
C THR A 101 0.14 17.43 0.94
N PRO A 102 -0.50 18.55 1.37
CA PRO A 102 -1.74 18.56 2.18
C PRO A 102 -2.93 17.77 1.63
N TRP A 103 -2.95 17.51 0.33
CA TRP A 103 -3.92 16.61 -0.30
C TRP A 103 -3.49 15.13 -0.17
N ALA A 104 -3.10 14.72 1.03
CA ALA A 104 -2.75 13.34 1.36
C ALA A 104 -3.74 12.84 2.41
N GLY A 105 -4.87 12.31 1.93
CA GLY A 105 -5.87 11.66 2.76
C GLY A 105 -5.95 10.18 2.45
N ASP A 106 -6.15 9.37 3.47
CA ASP A 106 -6.45 7.95 3.37
C ASP A 106 -7.77 7.67 4.10
N ARG A 107 -8.45 6.59 3.73
CA ARG A 107 -9.65 6.10 4.41
C ARG A 107 -9.74 4.59 4.26
N GLY A 108 -9.77 3.89 5.39
CA GLY A 108 -10.10 2.47 5.43
C GLY A 108 -11.61 2.28 5.56
N HIS A 109 -12.23 1.58 4.62
CA HIS A 109 -13.65 1.20 4.71
C HIS A 109 -13.76 -0.32 4.75
N ARG A 110 -14.50 -0.86 5.74
CA ARG A 110 -14.99 -2.24 5.73
C ARG A 110 -16.31 -2.27 4.98
N LEU A 111 -16.39 -3.02 3.88
CA LEU A 111 -17.67 -3.42 3.31
C LEU A 111 -18.20 -4.56 4.19
N ALA A 112 -19.10 -4.24 5.12
CA ALA A 112 -19.87 -5.23 5.86
C ALA A 112 -21.13 -5.55 5.05
N HIS A 113 -21.36 -6.83 4.79
CA HIS A 113 -22.68 -7.39 4.45
C HIS A 113 -23.15 -8.19 5.66
#